data_AF-A0A7X7F5A4-F1
#
_entry.id   AF-A0A7X7F5A4-F1
#
_cell.length_a   1.000
_cell.length_b   1.000
_cell.length_c   1.000
_cell.angle_alpha   90.00
_cell.angle_beta   90.00
_cell.angle_gamma   90.00
#
_symmetry.space_group_name_H-M   'P 1'
#
loop_
_entity.id
_entity.type
_entity.pdbx_description
1 polymer ?
#
loop_
_entity_poly.entity_id
_entity_poly.type
_entity_poly.pdbx_seq_one_letter_code
_entity_poly.pdbx_strand_id
1 'polypeptide(L)'
;EAWLGSWLPEMGRLLKPSGSIYVCGDWRSSAAIHRVLLGHFRIRNRISWEREKGRGAQANWKNSTEDIWFATVSDDYIFNVDDVKIKRRVIAPYTDASGEPRDWEETPQGRYRITCPSNLWTDLTVPFWSMPENTDHPTQKPEKLLAKIMLASSNRGDVVFDPFLGSGTTSVVAKKLGRRYVGVEIDEEFCCMAERRLELAEEDAGIQGYTDGVFWERNTLLDQNRAPSVRQDSAVEQQSLFDGVRIPR
;
A
#
# COMPACT_ATOMS: atom_id res chain seq x y z
N GLU A 1 10.87 16.60 -19.31
CA GLU A 1 10.26 15.80 -20.38
C GLU A 1 11.28 14.93 -21.10
N ALA A 2 12.35 15.49 -21.68
CA ALA A 2 13.38 14.71 -22.41
C ALA A 2 13.88 13.47 -21.64
N TRP A 3 14.25 13.62 -20.37
CA TRP A 3 14.68 12.48 -19.54
C TRP A 3 13.57 11.46 -19.30
N LEU A 4 12.33 11.87 -19.00
CA LEU A 4 11.20 10.94 -18.87
C LEU A 4 10.93 10.20 -20.19
N GLY A 5 11.01 10.92 -21.31
CA GLY A 5 10.80 10.37 -22.65
C GLY A 5 11.88 9.38 -23.09
N SER A 6 13.05 9.33 -22.43
CA SER A 6 14.11 8.39 -22.80
C SER A 6 13.93 6.98 -22.22
N TRP A 7 13.05 6.79 -21.24
CA TRP A 7 12.87 5.49 -20.58
C TRP A 7 11.41 5.10 -20.35
N LEU A 8 10.51 6.05 -20.07
CA LEU A 8 9.12 5.76 -19.76
C LEU A 8 8.38 5.07 -20.93
N PRO A 9 8.60 5.43 -22.20
CA PRO A 9 7.97 4.74 -23.33
C PRO A 9 8.40 3.27 -23.46
N GLU A 10 9.66 2.97 -23.11
CA GLU A 10 10.21 1.61 -23.19
C GLU A 10 9.49 0.64 -22.25
N MET A 11 8.86 1.15 -21.17
CA MET A 11 8.04 0.35 -20.27
C MET A 11 6.85 -0.30 -21.00
N GLY A 12 6.34 0.33 -22.06
CA GLY A 12 5.25 -0.22 -22.86
C GLY A 12 5.60 -1.56 -23.52
N ARG A 13 6.89 -1.84 -23.77
CA ARG A 13 7.36 -3.12 -24.32
C ARG A 13 7.36 -4.25 -23.28
N LEU A 14 7.46 -3.91 -22.00
CA LEU A 14 7.57 -4.85 -20.89
C LEU A 14 6.20 -5.23 -20.33
N LEU A 15 5.23 -4.32 -20.44
CA LEU A 15 3.88 -4.48 -19.92
C LEU A 15 3.02 -5.38 -20.82
N LYS A 16 2.20 -6.22 -20.20
CA LYS A 16 1.11 -6.93 -20.88
C LYS A 16 0.09 -5.92 -21.43
N PRO A 17 -0.76 -6.30 -22.41
CA PRO A 17 -1.88 -5.45 -22.85
C PRO A 17 -2.81 -5.01 -21.70
N SER A 18 -2.93 -5.86 -20.67
CA SER A 18 -3.68 -5.60 -19.43
C SER A 18 -2.91 -4.86 -18.34
N GLY A 19 -1.68 -4.43 -18.64
CA GLY A 19 -0.75 -3.84 -17.69
C GLY A 19 -1.06 -2.38 -17.35
N SER A 20 -0.74 -2.03 -16.11
CA SER A 20 -0.86 -0.68 -15.56
C SER A 20 0.52 -0.09 -15.27
N ILE A 21 0.61 1.23 -15.33
CA ILE A 21 1.79 2.00 -14.94
C ILE A 21 1.38 3.11 -13.95
N TYR A 22 2.16 3.22 -12.88
CA TYR A 22 2.01 4.26 -11.87
C TYR A 22 3.30 5.07 -11.80
N VAL A 23 3.20 6.39 -11.95
CA VAL A 23 4.37 7.29 -11.89
C VAL A 23 4.15 8.34 -10.81
N CYS A 24 4.95 8.25 -9.75
CA CYS A 24 4.97 9.22 -8.66
C CYS A 24 5.80 10.44 -9.05
N GLY A 25 5.36 11.63 -8.68
CA GLY A 25 6.08 12.88 -8.91
C GLY A 25 5.63 13.99 -7.99
N ASP A 26 6.53 14.93 -7.73
CA ASP A 26 6.15 16.18 -7.09
C ASP A 26 5.32 17.06 -8.04
N TRP A 27 4.66 18.08 -7.50
CA TRP A 27 3.77 18.95 -8.29
C TRP A 27 4.48 19.68 -9.45
N ARG A 28 5.80 19.94 -9.37
CA ARG A 28 6.57 20.62 -10.43
C ARG A 28 6.86 19.67 -11.58
N SER A 29 7.15 18.41 -11.28
CA SER A 29 7.41 17.37 -12.29
C SER A 29 6.10 16.77 -12.86
N SER A 30 4.98 16.89 -12.15
CA SER A 30 3.68 16.32 -12.52
C SER A 30 3.22 16.66 -13.95
N ALA A 31 3.40 17.90 -14.39
CA ALA A 31 3.01 18.31 -15.75
C ALA A 31 3.84 17.59 -16.84
N ALA A 32 5.14 17.40 -16.60
CA ALA A 32 6.01 16.68 -17.52
C ALA A 32 5.68 15.18 -17.56
N ILE A 33 5.38 14.59 -16.40
CA ILE A 33 4.95 13.19 -16.29
C ILE A 33 3.66 12.97 -17.09
N HIS A 34 2.65 13.83 -16.87
CA HIS A 34 1.40 13.78 -17.62
C HIS A 34 1.64 13.81 -19.13
N ARG A 35 2.39 14.80 -19.62
CA ARG A 35 2.63 14.98 -21.07
C ARG A 35 3.30 13.77 -21.71
N VAL A 36 4.31 13.19 -21.04
CA VAL A 36 4.98 11.99 -21.56
C VAL A 36 4.03 10.78 -21.49
N LEU A 37 3.33 10.55 -20.38
CA LEU A 37 2.37 9.43 -20.29
C LEU A 37 1.27 9.52 -21.35
N LEU A 38 0.73 10.72 -21.60
CA LEU A 38 -0.35 10.93 -22.58
C LEU A 38 0.05 10.53 -24.00
N GLY A 39 1.33 10.65 -24.34
CA GLY A 39 1.86 10.26 -25.66
C GLY A 39 1.99 8.75 -25.87
N HIS A 40 2.01 7.95 -24.80
CA HIS A 40 2.38 6.53 -24.87
C HIS A 40 1.38 5.56 -24.20
N PHE A 41 0.54 6.06 -23.28
CA PHE A 41 -0.37 5.24 -22.48
C PHE A 41 -1.77 5.89 -22.39
N ARG A 42 -2.75 5.12 -21.90
CA ARG A 42 -4.10 5.61 -21.59
C ARG A 42 -4.15 6.06 -20.14
N ILE A 43 -4.16 7.37 -19.91
CA ILE A 43 -4.27 7.95 -18.57
C ILE A 43 -5.67 7.67 -18.01
N ARG A 44 -5.73 7.13 -16.80
CA ARG A 44 -6.97 6.78 -16.10
C ARG A 44 -7.27 7.74 -14.95
N ASN A 45 -6.24 8.13 -14.19
CA ASN A 45 -6.44 9.01 -13.04
C ASN A 45 -5.17 9.78 -12.67
N ARG A 46 -5.36 10.93 -12.02
CA ARG A 46 -4.34 11.61 -11.21
C ARG A 46 -4.74 11.45 -9.75
N ILE A 47 -3.98 10.65 -9.03
CA ILE A 47 -4.15 10.48 -7.59
C ILE A 47 -3.28 11.54 -6.90
N SER A 48 -3.85 12.30 -5.98
CA SER A 48 -3.11 13.24 -5.15
C SER A 48 -2.98 12.67 -3.73
N TRP A 49 -1.75 12.41 -3.32
CA TRP A 49 -1.42 11.90 -1.99
C TRP A 49 -1.01 13.05 -1.07
N GLU A 50 -1.69 13.16 0.07
CA GLU A 50 -1.33 14.09 1.14
C GLU A 50 -0.09 13.60 1.91
N ARG A 51 0.99 14.37 1.85
CA ARG A 51 2.16 14.22 2.71
C ARG A 51 2.02 15.13 3.93
N GLU A 52 1.58 14.56 5.04
CA GLU A 52 1.34 15.30 6.29
C GLU A 52 2.62 15.89 6.90
N LYS A 53 3.75 15.19 6.74
CA LYS A 53 5.06 15.61 7.27
C LYS A 53 5.79 16.50 6.27
N GLY A 54 6.50 17.49 6.80
CA GLY A 54 7.29 18.44 6.01
C GLY A 54 7.46 19.77 6.73
N ARG A 55 8.50 20.51 6.34
CA ARG A 55 8.80 21.84 6.89
C ARG A 55 7.77 22.85 6.41
N GLY A 56 7.37 23.78 7.28
CA GLY A 56 6.53 24.92 6.89
C GLY A 56 7.25 25.87 5.95
N ALA A 57 6.52 26.84 5.41
CA ALA A 57 7.05 27.90 4.57
C ALA A 57 6.58 29.26 5.12
N GLN A 58 7.47 30.27 5.08
CA GLN A 58 7.17 31.61 5.59
C GLN A 58 6.57 32.54 4.52
N ALA A 59 6.89 32.29 3.25
CA ALA A 59 6.48 33.13 2.13
C ALA A 59 5.63 32.37 1.10
N ASN A 60 5.17 31.16 1.42
CA ASN A 60 4.35 30.34 0.54
C ASN A 60 3.58 29.29 1.36
N TRP A 61 2.65 28.58 0.73
CA TRP A 61 1.98 27.41 1.30
C TRP A 61 2.95 26.23 1.42
N LYS A 62 2.87 25.50 2.53
CA LYS A 62 3.61 24.24 2.70
C LYS A 62 3.14 23.24 1.64
N ASN A 63 4.07 22.82 0.77
CA ASN A 63 3.78 21.72 -0.14
C ASN A 63 3.55 20.43 0.65
N SER A 64 2.34 19.89 0.55
CA SER A 64 1.90 18.67 1.24
C SER A 64 1.31 17.67 0.25
N THR A 65 1.64 17.78 -1.03
CA THR A 65 1.10 16.90 -2.07
C THR A 65 2.20 16.20 -2.85
N GLU A 66 1.89 14.98 -3.26
CA GLU A 66 2.60 14.22 -4.28
C GLU A 66 1.55 13.69 -5.25
N ASP A 67 1.81 13.81 -6.55
CA ASP A 67 0.93 13.29 -7.59
C ASP A 67 1.38 11.89 -8.00
N ILE A 68 0.42 10.99 -8.19
CA ILE A 68 0.63 9.64 -8.72
C ILE A 68 -0.25 9.52 -9.95
N TRP A 69 0.39 9.46 -11.11
CA TRP A 69 -0.30 9.27 -12.38
C TRP A 69 -0.54 7.78 -12.61
N PHE A 70 -1.81 7.41 -12.76
CA PHE A 70 -2.23 6.06 -13.13
C PHE A 70 -2.58 6.03 -14.62
N ALA A 71 -1.85 5.23 -15.38
CA ALA A 71 -2.12 4.96 -16.79
C ALA A 71 -2.09 3.45 -17.08
N THR A 72 -2.57 3.08 -18.24
CA THR A 72 -2.74 1.69 -18.68
C THR A 72 -2.29 1.53 -20.12
N VAL A 73 -1.89 0.31 -20.50
CA VAL A 73 -1.50 0.01 -21.89
C VAL A 73 -2.72 0.06 -22.82
N SER A 74 -3.86 -0.48 -22.38
CA SER A 74 -5.09 -0.54 -23.17
C SER A 74 -6.35 -0.27 -22.33
N ASP A 75 -7.53 -0.32 -22.97
CA ASP A 75 -8.84 -0.25 -22.29
C ASP A 75 -9.25 -1.56 -21.61
N ASP A 76 -8.56 -2.66 -21.92
CA ASP A 76 -8.66 -3.91 -21.18
C ASP A 76 -7.52 -3.93 -20.15
N TYR A 77 -7.82 -3.71 -18.87
CA TYR A 77 -6.82 -3.63 -17.79
C TYR A 77 -7.39 -4.15 -16.47
N ILE A 78 -6.50 -4.57 -15.58
CA ILE A 78 -6.86 -5.08 -14.25
C ILE A 78 -7.18 -3.90 -13.32
N PHE A 79 -8.35 -3.92 -12.68
CA PHE A 79 -8.72 -2.97 -11.63
C PHE A 79 -9.63 -3.60 -10.55
N ASN A 80 -9.02 -4.12 -9.49
CA ASN A 80 -9.69 -4.79 -8.39
C ASN A 80 -10.15 -3.78 -7.32
N VAL A 81 -11.22 -3.05 -7.59
CA VAL A 81 -11.71 -1.99 -6.69
C VAL A 81 -12.11 -2.50 -5.30
N ASP A 82 -12.58 -3.74 -5.21
CA ASP A 82 -12.99 -4.36 -3.96
C ASP A 82 -11.81 -4.61 -3.01
N ASP A 83 -10.64 -4.95 -3.56
CA ASP A 83 -9.40 -5.23 -2.79
C ASP A 83 -8.75 -3.96 -2.21
N VAL A 84 -9.25 -2.78 -2.59
CA VAL A 84 -8.72 -1.48 -2.15
C VAL A 84 -9.72 -0.63 -1.39
N LYS A 85 -10.83 -1.24 -0.97
CA LYS A 85 -11.81 -0.61 -0.09
C LYS A 85 -11.17 -0.15 1.22
N ILE A 86 -11.73 0.93 1.76
CA ILE A 86 -11.26 1.58 2.98
C ILE A 86 -12.34 1.49 4.05
N LYS A 87 -11.98 0.99 5.23
CA LYS A 87 -12.78 1.05 6.45
C LYS A 87 -12.59 2.43 7.09
N ARG A 88 -13.67 3.21 7.14
CA ARG A 88 -13.70 4.57 7.68
C ARG A 88 -14.64 4.68 8.86
N ARG A 89 -14.27 5.51 9.85
CA ARG A 89 -15.15 5.77 11.00
C ARG A 89 -16.32 6.66 10.58
N VAL A 90 -17.53 6.33 11.04
CA VAL A 90 -18.73 7.12 10.80
C VAL A 90 -18.91 8.13 11.93
N ILE A 91 -18.63 9.40 11.59
CA ILE A 91 -18.75 10.53 12.52
C ILE A 91 -20.22 10.90 12.72
N ALA A 92 -20.97 11.05 11.63
CA ALA A 92 -22.39 11.38 11.62
C ALA A 92 -23.18 10.15 11.11
N PRO A 93 -23.72 9.31 12.01
CA PRO A 93 -24.52 8.15 11.61
C PRO A 93 -25.82 8.61 10.94
N TYR A 94 -26.27 7.85 9.95
CA TYR A 94 -27.56 8.04 9.31
C TYR A 94 -28.23 6.68 9.11
N THR A 95 -29.53 6.65 9.27
CA THR A 95 -30.34 5.45 9.14
C THR A 95 -31.29 5.60 7.95
N ASP A 96 -31.85 4.49 7.50
CA ASP A 96 -33.01 4.51 6.61
C ASP A 96 -34.30 4.88 7.36
N ALA A 97 -35.44 4.82 6.65
CA ALA A 97 -36.75 5.13 7.21
C ALA A 97 -37.20 4.15 8.30
N SER A 98 -36.62 2.95 8.36
CA SER A 98 -36.85 1.94 9.40
C SER A 98 -35.96 2.14 10.64
N GLY A 99 -34.97 3.03 10.59
CA GLY A 99 -34.00 3.23 11.67
C GLY A 99 -32.78 2.33 11.57
N GLU A 100 -32.59 1.60 10.47
CA GLU A 100 -31.45 0.71 10.27
C GLU A 100 -30.27 1.45 9.62
N PRO A 101 -29.01 1.11 9.97
CA PRO A 101 -27.83 1.64 9.30
C PRO A 101 -27.83 1.35 7.79
N ARG A 102 -27.59 2.36 6.96
CA ARG A 102 -27.68 2.22 5.51
C ARG A 102 -26.47 1.53 4.87
N ASP A 103 -25.27 1.98 5.26
CA ASP A 103 -23.98 1.55 4.67
C ASP A 103 -22.86 1.53 5.73
N TRP A 104 -23.23 1.40 7.00
CA TRP A 104 -22.30 1.34 8.12
C TRP A 104 -22.73 0.30 9.14
N GLU A 105 -21.76 -0.20 9.90
CA GLU A 105 -21.92 -1.19 10.96
C GLU A 105 -21.54 -0.58 12.31
N GLU A 106 -22.27 -0.92 13.36
CA GLU A 106 -21.86 -0.66 14.74
C GLU A 106 -21.07 -1.86 15.26
N THR A 107 -19.87 -1.60 15.76
CA THR A 107 -18.99 -2.60 16.39
C THR A 107 -18.61 -2.11 17.79
N PRO A 108 -18.13 -2.98 18.69
CA PRO A 108 -17.61 -2.55 19.99
C PRO A 108 -16.50 -1.48 19.90
N GLN A 109 -15.79 -1.39 18.78
CA GLN A 109 -14.71 -0.45 18.51
C GLN A 109 -15.21 0.90 17.96
N GLY A 110 -16.47 0.96 17.52
CA GLY A 110 -17.10 2.15 16.97
C GLY A 110 -17.94 1.84 15.73
N ARG A 111 -18.43 2.91 15.10
CA ARG A 111 -19.22 2.83 13.88
C ARG A 111 -18.32 2.97 12.66
N TYR A 112 -18.39 2.01 11.74
CA TYR A 112 -17.52 1.97 10.57
C TYR A 112 -18.31 1.73 9.30
N ARG A 113 -17.78 2.23 8.19
CA ARG A 113 -18.26 1.90 6.84
C ARG A 113 -17.10 1.44 5.97
N ILE A 114 -17.37 0.51 5.09
CA ILE A 114 -16.43 0.11 4.04
C ILE A 114 -16.81 0.87 2.77
N THR A 115 -15.87 1.65 2.22
CA THR A 115 -16.14 2.52 1.08
C THR A 115 -15.01 2.46 0.06
N CYS A 116 -15.31 2.78 -1.21
CA CYS A 116 -14.31 2.82 -2.26
C CYS A 116 -13.29 3.97 -2.01
N PRO A 117 -12.02 3.77 -2.38
CA PRO A 117 -11.03 4.83 -2.27
C PRO A 117 -11.34 5.95 -3.29
N SER A 118 -11.07 7.20 -2.90
CA SER A 118 -11.04 8.32 -3.84
C SER A 118 -9.65 8.43 -4.51
N ASN A 119 -9.51 9.37 -5.44
CA ASN A 119 -8.21 9.80 -5.97
C ASN A 119 -7.52 10.88 -5.10
N LEU A 120 -8.01 11.11 -3.88
CA LEU A 120 -7.38 11.99 -2.89
C LEU A 120 -7.03 11.15 -1.66
N TRP A 121 -5.76 10.79 -1.53
CA TRP A 121 -5.29 9.87 -0.50
C TRP A 121 -4.77 10.63 0.71
N THR A 122 -5.57 10.64 1.77
CA THR A 122 -5.27 11.30 3.05
C THR A 122 -5.07 10.31 4.19
N ASP A 123 -5.03 9.01 3.90
CA ASP A 123 -4.91 7.94 4.89
C ASP A 123 -3.52 7.27 4.90
N LEU A 124 -2.57 7.83 4.15
CA LEU A 124 -1.20 7.33 4.01
C LEU A 124 -0.23 8.24 4.77
N THR A 125 0.75 7.64 5.43
CA THR A 125 1.78 8.35 6.20
C THR A 125 3.15 8.01 5.67
N VAL A 126 3.99 9.03 5.44
CA VAL A 126 5.40 8.85 5.09
C VAL A 126 6.11 8.14 6.25
N PRO A 127 6.89 7.07 6.02
CA PRO A 127 7.64 6.38 7.06
C PRO A 127 8.50 7.34 7.90
N PHE A 128 8.59 7.05 9.20
CA PHE A 128 9.42 7.82 10.13
C PHE A 128 9.94 6.91 11.25
N TRP A 129 10.93 7.39 12.02
CA TRP A 129 11.77 6.60 12.93
C TRP A 129 11.05 5.62 13.89
N SER A 130 9.78 5.85 14.24
CA SER A 130 9.03 4.95 15.12
C SER A 130 8.19 3.90 14.39
N MET A 131 8.21 3.89 13.06
CA MET A 131 7.48 2.93 12.23
C MET A 131 8.38 1.74 11.89
N PRO A 132 7.89 0.49 12.00
CA PRO A 132 8.70 -0.70 11.70
C PRO A 132 9.27 -0.74 10.28
N GLU A 133 8.54 -0.18 9.30
CA GLU A 133 8.99 -0.13 7.91
C GLU A 133 10.11 0.90 7.65
N ASN A 134 10.39 1.81 8.59
CA ASN A 134 11.30 2.93 8.36
C ASN A 134 12.75 2.47 8.11
N THR A 135 13.40 3.10 7.15
CA THR A 135 14.83 2.92 6.86
C THR A 135 15.56 4.25 6.78
N ASP A 136 16.87 4.19 6.53
CA ASP A 136 17.71 5.38 6.32
C ASP A 136 17.54 6.01 4.92
N HIS A 137 16.74 5.40 4.04
CA HIS A 137 16.49 5.97 2.72
C HIS A 137 15.63 7.25 2.82
N PRO A 138 16.11 8.39 2.28
CA PRO A 138 15.55 9.71 2.57
C PRO A 138 14.13 9.93 2.05
N THR A 139 13.72 9.18 1.04
CA THR A 139 12.45 9.35 0.32
C THR A 139 11.66 8.04 0.19
N GLN A 140 11.81 7.12 1.15
CA GLN A 140 11.10 5.85 1.15
C GLN A 140 9.58 6.06 1.01
N LYS A 141 8.96 5.35 0.07
CA LYS A 141 7.50 5.29 -0.05
C LYS A 141 6.92 4.34 1.01
N PRO A 142 5.74 4.63 1.57
CA PRO A 142 5.08 3.76 2.54
C PRO A 142 4.59 2.46 1.90
N GLU A 143 4.73 1.33 2.58
CA GLU A 143 4.26 0.02 2.11
C GLU A 143 2.75 0.04 1.80
N LYS A 144 1.96 0.70 2.65
CA LYS A 144 0.52 0.87 2.45
C LYS A 144 0.15 1.56 1.13
N LEU A 145 0.99 2.50 0.66
CA LEU A 145 0.78 3.20 -0.61
C LEU A 145 0.93 2.21 -1.78
N LEU A 146 2.04 1.46 -1.78
CA LEU A 146 2.31 0.48 -2.84
C LEU A 146 1.32 -0.68 -2.78
N ALA A 147 0.86 -1.07 -1.60
CA ALA A 147 -0.14 -2.11 -1.43
C ALA A 147 -1.45 -1.75 -2.12
N LYS A 148 -1.93 -0.50 -1.96
CA LYS A 148 -3.12 0.00 -2.69
C LYS A 148 -2.93 -0.08 -4.19
N ILE A 149 -1.78 0.36 -4.70
CA ILE A 149 -1.48 0.32 -6.13
C ILE A 149 -1.48 -1.12 -6.66
N MET A 150 -0.77 -2.01 -5.97
CA MET A 150 -0.61 -3.40 -6.41
C MET A 150 -1.91 -4.20 -6.31
N LEU A 151 -2.68 -4.05 -5.24
CA LEU A 151 -3.96 -4.74 -5.09
C LEU A 151 -4.95 -4.27 -6.15
N ALA A 152 -5.01 -2.97 -6.44
CA ALA A 152 -5.87 -2.45 -7.50
C ALA A 152 -5.46 -3.00 -8.88
N SER A 153 -4.18 -3.02 -9.22
CA SER A 153 -3.73 -3.20 -10.61
C SER A 153 -2.99 -4.52 -10.91
N SER A 154 -3.02 -5.50 -10.01
CA SER A 154 -2.36 -6.79 -10.23
C SER A 154 -2.99 -7.93 -9.43
N ASN A 155 -2.88 -9.15 -9.97
CA ASN A 155 -3.30 -10.36 -9.27
C ASN A 155 -2.12 -11.07 -8.60
N ARG A 156 -2.41 -11.98 -7.67
CA ARG A 156 -1.38 -12.83 -7.06
C ARG A 156 -0.61 -13.59 -8.15
N GLY A 157 0.71 -13.66 -8.05
CA GLY A 157 1.59 -14.30 -9.04
C GLY A 157 1.95 -13.45 -10.27
N ASP A 158 1.30 -12.30 -10.48
CA ASP A 158 1.75 -11.32 -11.49
C ASP A 158 3.14 -10.76 -11.13
N VAL A 159 3.77 -10.12 -12.10
CA VAL A 159 5.10 -9.50 -11.96
C VAL A 159 4.93 -7.99 -11.81
N VAL A 160 5.56 -7.42 -10.78
CA VAL A 160 5.71 -5.98 -10.60
C VAL A 160 7.13 -5.57 -10.96
N PHE A 161 7.29 -4.51 -11.75
CA PHE A 161 8.59 -3.99 -12.14
C PHE A 161 8.79 -2.57 -11.61
N ASP A 162 9.96 -2.31 -11.00
CA ASP A 162 10.36 -0.98 -10.54
C ASP A 162 11.77 -0.63 -11.05
N PRO A 163 11.91 0.31 -12.00
CA PRO A 163 13.23 0.71 -12.50
C PRO A 163 14.00 1.64 -11.55
N PHE A 164 13.39 2.12 -10.45
CA PHE A 164 13.97 3.03 -9.46
C PHE A 164 13.62 2.58 -8.04
N LEU A 165 14.12 1.40 -7.68
CA LEU A 165 13.64 0.63 -6.53
C LEU A 165 13.88 1.33 -5.18
N GLY A 166 14.93 2.14 -5.04
CA GLY A 166 15.31 2.82 -3.81
C GLY A 166 15.48 1.83 -2.67
N SER A 167 14.83 2.07 -1.53
CA SER A 167 14.86 1.16 -0.38
C SER A 167 14.09 -0.15 -0.55
N GLY A 168 13.61 -0.51 -1.74
CA GLY A 168 13.00 -1.82 -1.97
C GLY A 168 11.50 -1.91 -1.70
N THR A 169 10.79 -0.82 -1.39
CA THR A 169 9.37 -0.90 -0.97
C THR A 169 8.50 -1.65 -1.98
N THR A 170 8.70 -1.43 -3.29
CA THR A 170 7.94 -2.12 -4.33
C THR A 170 8.15 -3.63 -4.26
N SER A 171 9.40 -4.09 -4.21
CA SER A 171 9.72 -5.52 -4.10
C SER A 171 9.22 -6.14 -2.80
N VAL A 172 9.38 -5.44 -1.67
CA VAL A 172 8.90 -5.88 -0.36
C VAL A 172 7.40 -6.08 -0.36
N VAL A 173 6.63 -5.09 -0.82
CA VAL A 173 5.16 -5.19 -0.87
C VAL A 173 4.72 -6.26 -1.85
N ALA A 174 5.37 -6.38 -3.01
CA ALA A 174 5.08 -7.44 -3.97
C ALA A 174 5.26 -8.82 -3.31
N LYS A 175 6.37 -9.04 -2.60
CA LYS A 175 6.63 -10.29 -1.86
C LYS A 175 5.55 -10.57 -0.82
N LYS A 176 5.26 -9.61 0.07
CA LYS A 176 4.23 -9.73 1.12
C LYS A 176 2.85 -10.07 0.55
N LEU A 177 2.52 -9.50 -0.61
CA LEU A 177 1.27 -9.71 -1.31
C LEU A 177 1.27 -10.94 -2.24
N GLY A 178 2.35 -11.72 -2.32
CA GLY A 178 2.44 -12.91 -3.16
C GLY A 178 2.50 -12.61 -4.67
N ARG A 179 3.10 -11.49 -5.05
CA ARG A 179 3.47 -11.15 -6.43
C ARG A 179 4.96 -11.42 -6.64
N ARG A 180 5.34 -11.68 -7.89
CA ARG A 180 6.74 -11.68 -8.32
C ARG A 180 7.18 -10.24 -8.53
N TYR A 181 8.47 -9.97 -8.41
CA TYR A 181 9.00 -8.63 -8.61
C TYR A 181 10.34 -8.65 -9.35
N VAL A 182 10.62 -7.53 -10.01
CA VAL A 182 11.94 -7.19 -10.55
C VAL A 182 12.17 -5.73 -10.19
N GLY A 183 13.29 -5.41 -9.57
CA GLY A 183 13.65 -4.05 -9.20
C GLY A 183 15.06 -3.72 -9.66
N VAL A 184 15.28 -2.48 -10.07
CA VAL A 184 16.61 -1.95 -10.42
C VAL A 184 16.93 -0.79 -9.50
N GLU A 185 18.11 -0.83 -8.91
CA GLU A 185 18.66 0.26 -8.12
C GLU A 185 20.14 0.42 -8.48
N ILE A 186 20.58 1.66 -8.62
CA ILE A 186 21.96 1.98 -9.02
C ILE A 186 22.87 2.13 -7.80
N ASP A 187 22.31 2.50 -6.66
CA ASP A 187 23.03 2.68 -5.41
C ASP A 187 23.18 1.33 -4.67
N GLU A 188 24.41 0.95 -4.37
CA GLU A 188 24.73 -0.33 -3.72
C GLU A 188 24.20 -0.37 -2.27
N GLU A 189 24.22 0.74 -1.54
CA GLU A 189 23.70 0.80 -0.16
C GLU A 189 22.19 0.60 -0.16
N PHE A 190 21.49 1.19 -1.12
CA PHE A 190 20.05 0.99 -1.29
C PHE A 190 19.71 -0.43 -1.75
N CYS A 191 20.53 -1.05 -2.59
CA CYS A 191 20.42 -2.48 -2.90
C CYS A 191 20.51 -3.33 -1.62
N CYS A 192 21.53 -3.12 -0.79
CA CYS A 192 21.71 -3.85 0.48
C CYS A 192 20.51 -3.65 1.42
N MET A 193 20.00 -2.42 1.49
CA MET A 193 18.82 -2.09 2.28
C MET A 193 17.56 -2.80 1.78
N ALA A 194 17.36 -2.85 0.46
CA ALA A 194 16.25 -3.55 -0.16
C ALA A 194 16.30 -5.06 0.14
N GLU A 195 17.46 -5.70 0.00
CA GLU A 195 17.65 -7.12 0.31
C GLU A 195 17.36 -7.43 1.78
N ARG A 196 17.89 -6.64 2.71
CA ARG A 196 17.58 -6.80 4.14
C ARG A 196 16.07 -6.74 4.42
N ARG A 197 15.34 -5.81 3.79
CA ARG A 197 13.88 -5.73 3.97
C ARG A 197 13.16 -6.91 3.35
N LEU A 198 13.67 -7.45 2.25
CA LEU A 198 13.12 -8.65 1.60
C LEU A 198 13.28 -9.90 2.46
N GLU A 199 14.39 -10.04 3.19
CA GLU A 199 14.58 -11.08 4.20
C GLU A 199 13.56 -10.94 5.33
N LEU A 200 13.43 -9.74 5.91
CA LEU A 200 12.44 -9.48 6.97
C LEU A 200 10.99 -9.74 6.52
N ALA A 201 10.68 -9.51 5.25
CA ALA A 201 9.37 -9.78 4.69
C ALA A 201 9.04 -11.29 4.55
N GLU A 202 10.02 -12.19 4.73
CA GLU A 202 9.77 -13.64 4.85
C GLU A 202 9.19 -14.00 6.21
N GLU A 203 9.61 -13.27 7.24
CA GLU A 203 9.18 -13.49 8.62
C GLU A 203 7.85 -12.78 8.93
N ASP A 204 7.64 -11.59 8.34
CA ASP A 204 6.43 -10.80 8.54
C ASP A 204 5.85 -10.28 7.20
N ALA A 205 4.71 -10.84 6.81
CA ALA A 205 3.96 -10.43 5.63
C ALA A 205 3.01 -9.23 5.89
N GLY A 206 2.96 -8.72 7.12
CA GLY A 206 2.08 -7.63 7.53
C GLY A 206 2.38 -6.32 6.81
N ILE A 207 1.32 -5.58 6.47
CA ILE A 207 1.40 -4.23 5.90
C ILE A 207 0.62 -3.30 6.82
N GLN A 208 1.31 -2.33 7.41
CA GLN A 208 0.69 -1.43 8.38
C GLN A 208 -0.53 -0.70 7.78
N GLY A 209 -1.68 -0.82 8.43
CA GLY A 209 -2.92 -0.18 7.98
C GLY A 209 -3.66 -0.91 6.86
N TYR A 210 -3.30 -2.16 6.57
CA TYR A 210 -4.05 -3.10 5.74
C TYR A 210 -4.20 -4.42 6.50
N THR A 211 -5.42 -4.74 6.93
CA THR A 211 -5.73 -5.99 7.67
C THR A 211 -7.12 -6.47 7.26
N ASP A 212 -7.35 -7.78 7.31
CA ASP A 212 -8.64 -8.40 6.99
C ASP A 212 -9.19 -8.01 5.60
N GLY A 213 -8.29 -7.81 4.64
CA GLY A 213 -8.65 -7.45 3.26
C GLY A 213 -9.13 -6.00 3.08
N VAL A 214 -8.97 -5.13 4.08
CA VAL A 214 -9.42 -3.74 4.02
C VAL A 214 -8.35 -2.74 4.49
N PHE A 215 -8.30 -1.58 3.85
CA PHE A 215 -7.44 -0.48 4.28
C PHE A 215 -8.10 0.29 5.41
N TRP A 216 -7.32 0.65 6.43
CA TRP A 216 -7.81 1.45 7.55
C TRP A 216 -7.39 2.91 7.41
N GLU A 217 -8.10 3.85 8.06
CA GLU A 217 -7.67 5.25 8.11
C GLU A 217 -6.34 5.43 8.87
N ARG A 218 -5.71 6.59 8.68
CA ARG A 218 -4.48 6.95 9.40
C ARG A 218 -4.73 6.90 10.92
N ASN A 219 -3.71 6.50 11.70
CA ASN A 219 -3.74 6.47 13.17
C ASN A 219 -4.81 5.55 13.81
N THR A 220 -5.24 4.50 13.11
CA THR A 220 -6.23 3.52 13.60
C THR A 220 -5.61 2.24 14.19
N LEU A 221 -4.30 2.21 14.45
CA LEU A 221 -3.62 1.03 15.01
C LEU A 221 -4.24 0.57 16.34
N LEU A 222 -4.66 1.52 17.19
CA LEU A 222 -5.35 1.21 18.44
C LEU A 222 -6.73 0.57 18.22
N ASP A 223 -7.40 0.90 17.12
CA ASP A 223 -8.69 0.33 16.75
C ASP A 223 -8.51 -1.08 16.18
N GLN A 224 -7.42 -1.32 15.44
CA GLN A 224 -7.06 -2.62 14.86
C GLN A 224 -6.69 -3.65 15.94
N ASN A 225 -5.87 -3.28 16.92
CA ASN A 225 -5.42 -4.18 18.00
C ASN A 225 -6.54 -4.60 18.99
N ARG A 226 -7.74 -4.04 18.86
CA ARG A 226 -8.93 -4.39 19.65
C ARG A 226 -9.87 -5.36 18.93
N ALA A 227 -9.59 -5.74 17.70
CA ALA A 227 -10.32 -6.80 17.01
C ALA A 227 -9.85 -8.16 17.58
N PRO A 228 -10.76 -9.06 18.01
CA PRO A 228 -10.36 -10.40 18.40
C PRO A 228 -9.72 -11.07 17.19
N SER A 229 -8.47 -11.53 17.32
CA SER A 229 -7.87 -12.39 16.33
C SER A 229 -8.77 -13.62 16.18
N VAL A 230 -9.19 -13.91 14.95
CA VAL A 230 -9.79 -15.21 14.64
C VAL A 230 -8.69 -16.23 14.87
N ARG A 231 -8.64 -16.81 16.07
CA ARG A 231 -7.81 -17.98 16.35
C ARG A 231 -8.34 -19.06 15.43
N GLN A 232 -7.52 -19.52 14.49
CA GLN A 232 -7.70 -20.86 13.95
C GLN A 232 -7.47 -21.80 15.13
N ASP A 233 -8.55 -22.39 15.65
CA ASP A 233 -8.47 -23.47 16.63
C ASP A 233 -7.84 -24.69 15.95
N SER A 234 -6.52 -24.74 15.90
CA SER A 234 -5.81 -26.01 15.84
C SER A 234 -5.84 -26.59 17.25
N ALA A 235 -6.87 -27.39 17.54
CA ALA A 235 -6.87 -28.25 18.70
C ALA A 235 -5.70 -29.24 18.58
N VAL A 236 -4.56 -28.88 19.16
CA VAL A 236 -3.49 -29.82 19.47
C VAL A 236 -3.56 -30.02 20.97
N GLU A 237 -4.10 -31.17 21.38
CA GLU A 237 -4.01 -31.65 22.75
C GLU A 237 -2.54 -31.71 23.16
N GLN A 238 -2.11 -30.82 24.05
CA GLN A 238 -0.86 -30.99 24.78
C GLN A 238 -1.08 -32.10 25.81
N GLN A 239 -0.61 -33.31 25.48
CA GLN A 239 -0.37 -34.33 26.51
C GLN A 239 0.75 -33.84 27.43
N SER A 240 0.43 -33.73 28.71
CA SER A 240 1.36 -33.47 29.82
C SER A 240 2.49 -34.50 29.82
N LEU A 241 3.73 -34.04 29.66
CA LEU A 241 4.96 -34.85 29.66
C LEU A 241 5.37 -35.37 31.05
N PHE A 242 4.52 -35.25 32.08
CA PHE A 242 4.88 -35.59 33.47
C PHE A 242 3.94 -36.57 34.18
N ASP A 243 2.91 -37.09 33.52
CA ASP A 243 2.04 -38.14 34.10
C ASP A 243 2.63 -39.53 33.90
N GLY A 244 3.72 -39.85 34.60
CA GLY A 244 4.35 -41.17 34.43
C GLY A 244 5.44 -41.63 35.40
N VAL A 245 5.88 -40.83 36.38
CA VAL A 245 6.95 -41.27 37.29
C VAL A 245 6.39 -41.70 38.64
N ARG A 246 6.06 -42.99 38.76
CA ARG A 246 5.90 -43.65 40.07
C ARG A 246 7.29 -43.98 40.62
N ILE A 247 7.69 -43.31 41.70
CA ILE A 247 8.86 -43.67 42.49
C ILE A 247 8.48 -44.89 43.35
N PRO A 248 9.18 -46.04 43.25
CA PRO A 248 8.96 -47.17 44.15
C PRO A 248 9.50 -46.84 45.56
N ARG A 249 8.81 -47.36 46.58
CA ARG A 249 9.16 -47.24 48.00
C ARG A 249 10.51 -47.88 48.34
#